data_AF-A0AAN7FLY7-F1
#
_entry.id   AF-A0AAN7FLY7-F1
#
_cell.length_a   1.000
_cell.length_b   1.000
_cell.length_c   1.000
_cell.angle_alpha   90.00
_cell.angle_beta   90.00
_cell.angle_gamma   90.00
#
_symmetry.space_group_name_H-M   'P 1'
#
loop_
_entity.id
_entity.type
_entity.pdbx_description
1 polymer ?
#
loop_
_entity_poly.entity_id
_entity_poly.type
_entity_poly.pdbx_seq_one_letter_code
_entity_poly.pdbx_strand_id
1 'polypeptide(L)' 'ALLFHQALTLLHYNRTSFPKGFVFGTGAAGYQYEGAAKEGGREPSIWDTFAHRYPGLSLSLSLSLSLSLSLSLSPVQIV' A
#
# COMPACT_ATOMS: atom_id res chain seq x y z
N ALA A 1 31.70 16.01 3.17
CA ALA A 1 31.13 16.30 1.84
C ALA A 1 31.58 15.30 0.78
N LEU A 2 32.89 15.13 0.52
CA LEU A 2 33.44 14.21 -0.50
C LEU A 2 33.06 12.73 -0.30
N LEU A 3 33.08 12.20 0.92
CA LEU A 3 32.66 10.83 1.23
C LEU A 3 31.16 10.59 0.98
N PHE A 4 30.33 11.63 1.15
CA PHE A 4 28.89 11.55 0.90
C PHE A 4 28.59 11.53 -0.61
N HIS A 5 29.37 12.28 -1.40
CA HIS A 5 29.29 12.26 -2.85
C HIS A 5 29.75 10.92 -3.44
N GLN A 6 30.81 10.32 -2.89
CA GLN A 6 31.26 8.97 -3.26
C GLN A 6 30.25 7.89 -2.85
N ALA A 7 29.57 8.01 -1.70
CA ALA A 7 28.53 7.05 -1.33
C ALA A 7 27.32 7.08 -2.29
N LEU A 8 26.94 8.27 -2.78
CA LEU A 8 25.85 8.44 -3.74
C LEU A 8 26.18 7.89 -5.15
N THR A 9 27.43 8.00 -5.60
CA THR A 9 27.85 7.41 -6.88
C THR A 9 27.93 5.88 -6.84
N LEU A 10 28.21 5.29 -5.67
CA LEU A 10 28.34 3.85 -5.48
C LEU A 10 26.97 3.14 -5.32
N LEU A 11 25.90 3.88 -5.02
CA LEU A 11 24.52 3.39 -4.98
C LEU A 11 23.75 3.66 -6.29
N HIS A 12 24.46 4.02 -7.38
CA HIS A 12 23.83 4.30 -8.66
C HIS A 12 23.54 2.99 -9.42
N TYR A 13 22.38 2.37 -9.14
CA TYR A 13 21.86 1.27 -9.94
C TYR A 13 21.17 1.79 -11.20
N ASN A 14 21.49 1.21 -12.34
CA ASN A 14 20.82 1.50 -13.60
C ASN A 14 20.47 0.21 -14.34
N ARG A 15 19.90 0.29 -15.54
CA ARG A 15 19.49 -0.90 -16.32
C ARG A 15 20.60 -1.91 -16.57
N THR A 16 21.86 -1.46 -16.72
CA THR A 16 23.01 -2.34 -16.97
C THR A 16 23.45 -3.13 -15.73
N SER A 17 22.95 -2.75 -14.55
CA SER A 17 23.18 -3.47 -13.29
C SER A 17 22.35 -4.76 -13.18
N PHE A 18 21.46 -5.05 -14.14
CA PHE A 18 20.59 -6.23 -14.15
C PHE A 18 20.96 -7.19 -15.31
N PRO A 19 20.75 -8.52 -15.17
CA PRO A 19 21.04 -9.47 -16.25
C PRO A 19 20.30 -9.15 -17.56
N LYS A 20 20.90 -9.54 -18.69
CA LYS A 20 20.25 -9.40 -20.00
C LYS A 20 18.93 -10.17 -20.00
N GLY A 21 17.84 -9.51 -20.38
CA GLY A 21 16.50 -10.07 -20.37
C GLY A 21 15.73 -9.85 -19.07
N PHE A 22 16.29 -9.14 -18.08
CA PHE A 22 15.55 -8.74 -16.89
C PHE A 22 14.38 -7.81 -17.23
N VAL A 23 13.17 -8.20 -16.85
CA VAL A 23 11.94 -7.45 -17.13
C VAL A 23 11.52 -6.68 -15.88
N PHE A 24 11.37 -5.37 -16.03
CA PHE A 24 10.63 -4.55 -15.08
C PHE A 24 9.22 -4.37 -15.63
N GLY A 25 8.24 -4.39 -14.74
CA GLY A 25 6.86 -4.14 -15.08
C GLY A 25 6.14 -3.45 -13.94
N THR A 26 4.91 -3.07 -14.22
CA THR A 26 3.94 -2.59 -13.23
C THR A 26 2.67 -3.43 -13.36
N GLY A 27 1.88 -3.49 -12.29
CA GLY A 27 0.62 -4.25 -12.25
C GLY A 27 -0.50 -3.40 -11.65
N ALA A 28 -1.73 -3.68 -12.07
CA ALA A 28 -2.94 -3.09 -11.52
C ALA A 28 -3.99 -4.19 -11.30
N ALA A 29 -4.98 -3.93 -10.44
CA ALA A 29 -6.12 -4.82 -10.22
C ALA A 29 -7.43 -4.11 -10.59
N GLY A 30 -8.35 -4.84 -11.24
CA GLY A 30 -9.58 -4.26 -11.79
C GLY A 30 -10.40 -3.47 -10.76
N TYR A 31 -10.72 -4.08 -9.61
CA TYR A 31 -11.47 -3.38 -8.56
C TYR A 31 -10.75 -2.16 -7.98
N GLN A 32 -9.41 -2.14 -8.01
CA GLN A 32 -8.60 -1.03 -7.50
C GLN A 32 -8.48 0.13 -8.50
N TYR A 33 -8.62 -0.13 -9.80
CA TYR A 33 -8.28 0.85 -10.83
C TYR A 33 -9.38 1.12 -11.87
N GLU A 34 -10.16 0.12 -12.29
CA GLU A 34 -11.12 0.27 -13.39
C GLU A 34 -12.34 1.13 -13.01
N GLY A 35 -12.88 0.95 -11.80
CA GLY A 35 -14.12 1.62 -11.39
C GLY A 35 -15.34 1.10 -12.18
N ALA A 36 -16.22 2.00 -12.62
CA ALA A 36 -17.38 1.71 -13.47
C ALA A 36 -18.19 0.46 -13.03
N ALA A 37 -18.39 0.32 -11.71
CA ALA A 37 -18.76 -0.95 -11.11
C ALA A 37 -20.14 -1.51 -11.55
N LYS A 38 -20.99 -0.66 -12.15
CA LYS A 38 -22.34 -0.98 -12.62
C LYS A 38 -22.55 -0.70 -14.12
N GLU A 39 -21.48 -0.52 -14.87
CA GLU A 39 -21.54 -0.16 -16.30
C GLU A 39 -21.08 -1.33 -17.19
N GLY A 40 -21.33 -1.21 -18.49
CA GLY A 40 -20.76 -2.13 -19.49
C GLY A 40 -21.18 -3.60 -19.37
N GLY A 41 -22.25 -3.90 -18.64
CA GLY A 41 -22.68 -5.28 -18.38
C GLY A 41 -21.78 -6.04 -17.40
N ARG A 42 -20.95 -5.33 -16.62
CA ARG A 42 -20.14 -5.93 -15.55
C ARG A 42 -21.03 -6.43 -14.43
N GLU A 43 -20.91 -7.71 -14.11
CA GLU A 43 -21.57 -8.30 -12.95
C GLU A 43 -20.83 -7.99 -11.63
N PRO A 44 -21.54 -7.92 -10.48
CA PRO A 44 -20.92 -7.65 -9.19
C PRO A 44 -19.90 -8.71 -8.78
N SER A 45 -18.74 -8.27 -8.31
CA SER A 45 -17.76 -9.14 -7.66
C SER A 45 -18.03 -9.27 -6.16
N ILE A 46 -17.32 -10.19 -5.51
CA ILE A 46 -17.32 -10.32 -4.04
C ILE A 46 -16.89 -8.99 -3.38
N TRP A 47 -15.93 -8.28 -3.98
CA TRP A 47 -15.45 -6.99 -3.46
C TRP A 47 -16.52 -5.90 -3.51
N ASP A 48 -17.36 -5.89 -4.56
CA ASP A 48 -18.52 -5.00 -4.63
C ASP A 48 -19.46 -5.29 -3.45
N THR A 49 -19.83 -6.56 -3.24
CA THR A 49 -20.73 -6.97 -2.16
C THR A 49 -20.17 -6.61 -0.78
N PHE A 50 -18.89 -6.90 -0.56
CA PHE A 50 -18.22 -6.64 0.71
C PHE A 50 -18.14 -5.14 1.03
N ALA A 51 -17.70 -4.32 0.07
CA ALA A 51 -17.55 -2.88 0.27
C ALA A 51 -18.90 -2.19 0.54
N HIS A 52 -19.96 -2.61 -0.16
CA HIS A 52 -21.30 -2.09 0.08
C HIS A 52 -21.88 -2.53 1.44
N ARG A 53 -21.57 -3.74 1.88
CA ARG A 53 -22.09 -4.27 3.16
C ARG A 53 -21.35 -3.73 4.37
N TYR A 54 -20.08 -3.35 4.23
CA TYR A 54 -19.23 -2.92 5.34
C TYR A 54 -18.44 -1.63 5.04
N PRO A 55 -19.10 -0.49 4.74
CA PRO A 55 -18.43 0.74 4.32
C PRO A 55 -17.49 1.33 5.39
N GLY A 56 -17.73 1.05 6.67
CA GLY A 56 -16.96 1.56 7.80
C GLY A 56 -15.87 0.62 8.32
N LEU A 57 -15.70 -0.59 7.76
CA LEU A 57 -14.77 -1.57 8.32
C LEU A 57 -13.31 -1.13 8.21
N SER A 58 -12.94 -0.46 7.11
CA SER A 58 -11.60 0.12 6.96
C SER A 58 -11.32 1.20 8.01
N LEU A 59 -12.28 2.10 8.25
CA LEU A 59 -12.16 3.17 9.24
C LEU A 59 -12.15 2.60 10.67
N SER A 60 -12.98 1.59 10.95
CA SER A 60 -13.05 0.92 12.25
C SER A 60 -11.77 0.16 12.58
N LEU A 61 -11.19 -0.57 11.63
CA LEU A 61 -9.90 -1.25 11.81
C LEU A 61 -8.78 -0.24 12.02
N SER A 62 -8.75 0.85 11.26
CA SER A 62 -7.75 1.92 11.45
C SER A 62 -7.86 2.57 12.83
N LEU A 63 -9.08 2.91 13.27
CA LEU A 63 -9.32 3.49 14.59
C LEU A 63 -8.94 2.51 15.71
N SER A 64 -9.28 1.23 15.57
CA SER A 64 -8.92 0.20 16.55
C SER A 64 -7.40 0.02 16.64
N LEU A 65 -6.70 -0.04 15.51
CA LEU A 65 -5.24 -0.21 15.49
C LEU A 65 -4.53 1.01 16.08
N SER A 66 -5.00 2.22 15.76
CA SER A 66 -4.51 3.47 16.35
C SER A 66 -4.73 3.52 17.86
N LEU A 67 -5.92 3.15 18.34
CA LEU A 67 -6.22 3.10 19.78
C LEU A 67 -5.35 2.06 20.51
N SER A 68 -5.17 0.88 19.92
CA SER A 68 -4.30 -0.18 20.47
C SER A 68 -2.83 0.25 20.54
N LEU A 69 -2.32 0.94 19.51
CA LEU A 69 -0.97 1.51 19.53
C LEU A 69 -0.85 2.63 20.57
N SER A 70 -1.86 3.51 20.69
CA SER A 70 -1.88 4.56 21.71
C SER A 70 -1.91 4.01 23.14
N LEU A 71 -2.68 2.95 23.41
CA LEU A 71 -2.72 2.27 24.71
C LEU A 71 -1.45 1.46 24.98
N SER A 72 -0.81 0.93 23.94
CA SER A 72 0.47 0.22 24.05
C SER A 72 1.67 1.15 24.23
N LEU A 73 1.56 2.40 23.79
CA LEU A 73 2.61 3.42 23.86
C LEU A 73 2.36 4.46 24.96
N SER A 74 1.19 4.47 25.60
CA SER A 74 0.97 5.25 26.82
C SER A 74 1.76 4.59 27.96
N PRO A 75 2.80 5.24 28.51
CA PRO A 75 3.35 4.79 29.78
C PRO A 75 2.20 4.88 30.79
N VAL A 76 1.96 3.76 31.47
CA VAL A 76 1.14 3.69 32.68
C VAL A 76 1.43 4.95 33.50
N GLN A 77 0.41 5.78 33.74
CA GLN A 77 0.49 6.86 34.70
C GLN A 77 0.79 6.22 36.07
N ILE A 78 2.08 6.10 36.40
CA ILE A 78 2.57 6.02 37.77
C ILE A 78 2.76 7.47 38.19
N VAL A 79 1.70 8.07 38.74
CA VAL A 79 1.72 8.95 39.92
C VAL A 79 0.43 8.66 40.68
#